data_AF-A0A484ZMK1-F1
#
_entry.id   AF-A0A484ZMK1-F1
#
_cell.length_a   1.000
_cell.length_b   1.000
_cell.length_c   1.000
_cell.angle_alpha   90.00
_cell.angle_beta   90.00
_cell.angle_gamma   90.00
#
_symmetry.space_group_name_H-M   'P 1'
#
loop_
_entity.id
_entity.type
_entity.pdbx_description
1 polymer ?
#
loop_
_entity_poly.entity_id
_entity_poly.type
_entity_poly.pdbx_seq_one_letter_code
_entity_poly.pdbx_strand_id
1 'polypeptide(L)'
;MLGLVSYAWAGFGAAFGPVVLLSVVWSGMTRNGALAGMLIGAATVIIWKQYAWFGLYEIIPGFIFATIGIFVFSMVGNRPTEKMLSRFNTAEKEFQSVKE
;
A
#
# COMPACT_ATOMS: atom_id res chain seq x y z
N MET A 1 -25.03 -9.84 9.01
CA MET A 1 -24.31 -10.40 7.85
C MET A 1 -23.40 -9.37 7.15
N LEU A 2 -23.78 -8.10 7.02
CA LEU A 2 -22.96 -7.08 6.33
C LEU A 2 -21.61 -6.72 6.99
N GLY A 3 -21.51 -6.81 8.32
CA GLY A 3 -20.30 -6.41 9.05
C GLY A 3 -19.07 -7.30 8.81
N LEU A 4 -19.26 -8.59 8.50
CA LEU A 4 -18.13 -9.51 8.30
C LEU A 4 -17.46 -9.31 6.93
N VAL A 5 -18.26 -8.97 5.92
CA VAL A 5 -17.77 -8.61 4.58
C VAL A 5 -17.07 -7.25 4.61
N SER A 6 -17.67 -6.25 5.28
CA SER A 6 -17.06 -4.92 5.44
C SER A 6 -15.70 -5.00 6.15
N TYR A 7 -15.56 -5.84 7.17
CA TYR A 7 -14.29 -6.06 7.85
C TYR A 7 -13.21 -6.69 6.94
N ALA A 8 -13.57 -7.71 6.15
CA ALA A 8 -12.64 -8.31 5.20
C ALA A 8 -12.21 -7.30 4.11
N TRP A 9 -13.17 -6.51 3.62
CA TRP A 9 -12.90 -5.44 2.66
C TRP A 9 -12.04 -4.33 3.26
N ALA A 10 -12.17 -4.09 4.58
CA ALA A 10 -11.33 -3.15 5.29
C ALA A 10 -9.86 -3.59 5.35
N GLY A 11 -9.61 -4.86 5.67
CA GLY A 11 -8.26 -5.43 5.60
C GLY A 11 -7.66 -5.34 4.20
N PHE A 12 -8.45 -5.63 3.17
CA PHE A 12 -8.01 -5.53 1.78
C PHE A 12 -7.68 -4.08 1.39
N GLY A 13 -8.56 -3.12 1.69
CA GLY A 13 -8.34 -1.70 1.39
C GLY A 13 -7.12 -1.12 2.10
N ALA A 14 -6.90 -1.50 3.36
CA ALA A 14 -5.73 -1.07 4.13
C ALA A 14 -4.41 -1.66 3.60
N ALA A 15 -4.40 -2.91 3.15
CA ALA A 15 -3.20 -3.58 2.66
C ALA A 15 -2.86 -3.21 1.21
N PHE A 16 -3.87 -3.23 0.32
CA PHE A 16 -3.67 -3.03 -1.12
C PHE A 16 -3.79 -1.56 -1.56
N GLY A 17 -4.62 -0.75 -0.89
CA GLY A 17 -4.83 0.65 -1.26
C GLY A 17 -3.52 1.45 -1.34
N PRO A 18 -2.69 1.46 -0.28
CA PRO A 18 -1.41 2.16 -0.28
C PRO A 18 -0.45 1.65 -1.35
N VAL A 19 -0.40 0.34 -1.57
CA VAL A 19 0.49 -0.30 -2.55
C VAL A 19 0.12 0.11 -3.96
N VAL A 20 -1.16 0.06 -4.30
CA VAL A 20 -1.65 0.44 -5.63
C VAL A 20 -1.40 1.92 -5.88
N LEU A 21 -1.74 2.78 -4.91
CA LEU A 21 -1.51 4.23 -5.05
C LEU A 21 -0.03 4.54 -5.23
N LEU A 22 0.83 4.06 -4.33
CA LEU A 22 2.27 4.31 -4.41
C LEU A 22 2.92 3.71 -5.66
N SER A 23 2.44 2.58 -6.16
CA SER A 23 2.99 1.98 -7.40
C SER A 23 2.83 2.87 -8.63
N VAL A 24 1.80 3.73 -8.65
CA VAL A 24 1.52 4.63 -9.78
C VAL A 24 2.17 5.99 -9.57
N VAL A 25 2.17 6.51 -8.34
CA VAL A 25 2.70 7.87 -8.08
C VAL A 25 4.20 7.91 -7.77
N TRP A 26 4.82 6.78 -7.41
CA TRP A 26 6.18 6.77 -6.88
C TRP A 26 7.06 5.66 -7.48
N SER A 27 8.08 6.06 -8.23
CA SER A 27 9.06 5.16 -8.84
C SER A 27 10.01 4.47 -7.85
N GLY A 28 10.08 4.97 -6.61
CA GLY A 28 10.96 4.45 -5.56
C GLY A 28 10.43 3.21 -4.84
N MET A 29 9.22 2.74 -5.17
CA MET A 29 8.63 1.58 -4.49
C MET A 29 9.37 0.29 -4.85
N THR A 30 9.70 -0.51 -3.84
CA THR A 30 10.38 -1.80 -4.02
C THR A 30 9.41 -2.95 -3.78
N ARG A 31 9.72 -4.14 -4.33
CA ARG A 31 8.92 -5.36 -4.07
C ARG A 31 8.84 -5.67 -2.58
N ASN A 32 9.96 -5.53 -1.86
CA ASN A 32 10.01 -5.83 -0.43
C ASN A 32 9.26 -4.78 0.39
N GLY A 33 9.31 -3.51 0.00
CA GLY A 33 8.52 -2.44 0.61
C GLY A 33 7.02 -2.65 0.41
N ALA A 34 6.59 -3.01 -0.81
CA ALA A 34 5.19 -3.35 -1.08
C ALA A 34 4.73 -4.53 -0.22
N LEU A 35 5.54 -5.59 -0.10
CA LEU A 35 5.21 -6.77 0.71
C LEU A 35 5.11 -6.42 2.20
N ALA A 36 6.08 -5.66 2.73
CA ALA A 36 6.07 -5.19 4.11
C ALA A 36 4.84 -4.33 4.40
N GLY A 37 4.49 -3.44 3.48
CA GLY A 37 3.26 -2.64 3.52
C GLY A 37 1.99 -3.46 3.64
N MET A 38 1.82 -4.46 2.76
CA MET A 38 0.64 -5.34 2.78
C MET A 38 0.52 -6.09 4.11
N LEU A 39 1.63 -6.62 4.62
CA LEU A 39 1.67 -7.34 5.89
C LEU A 39 1.35 -6.43 7.07
N ILE A 40 1.94 -5.22 7.10
CA ILE A 40 1.69 -4.24 8.15
C ILE A 40 0.23 -3.78 8.12
N GLY A 41 -0.34 -3.49 6.95
CA GLY A 41 -1.75 -3.10 6.82
C GLY A 41 -2.72 -4.17 7.29
N ALA A 42 -2.49 -5.42 6.86
CA ALA A 42 -3.31 -6.56 7.28
C ALA A 42 -3.20 -6.82 8.79
N ALA A 43 -1.98 -6.84 9.33
CA ALA A 43 -1.75 -7.03 10.76
C ALA A 43 -2.37 -5.90 11.59
N THR A 44 -2.26 -4.66 11.13
CA THR A 44 -2.84 -3.49 11.80
C THR A 44 -4.35 -3.63 11.90
N VAL A 45 -5.06 -4.00 10.82
CA VAL A 45 -6.53 -4.16 10.86
C VAL A 45 -6.94 -5.25 11.86
N ILE A 46 -6.20 -6.37 11.92
CA ILE A 46 -6.47 -7.47 12.84
C ILE A 46 -6.26 -7.03 14.30
N ILE A 47 -5.13 -6.37 14.58
CA ILE A 47 -4.79 -5.90 15.93
C ILE A 47 -5.77 -4.80 16.37
N TRP A 48 -6.12 -3.87 15.47
CA TRP A 48 -6.98 -2.73 15.79
C TRP A 48 -8.40 -3.15 16.17
N LYS A 49 -8.92 -4.21 15.52
CA LYS A 49 -10.22 -4.80 15.85
C LYS A 49 -10.29 -5.26 17.31
N GLN A 50 -9.19 -5.75 17.86
CA GLN A 50 -9.16 -6.34 19.20
C GLN A 50 -9.17 -5.29 20.31
N TYR A 51 -8.68 -4.08 20.00
CA TYR A 51 -8.56 -2.99 20.96
C TYR A 51 -9.68 -1.94 20.85
N ALA A 52 -10.37 -1.84 19.71
CA ALA A 52 -11.57 -1.01 19.50
C ALA A 52 -11.46 0.43 20.07
N TRP A 53 -10.25 1.01 20.08
CA TRP A 53 -9.93 2.14 20.96
C TRP A 53 -10.73 3.43 20.70
N PHE A 54 -11.31 3.62 19.51
CA PHE A 54 -11.89 4.92 19.12
C PHE A 54 -13.18 4.85 18.29
N GLY A 55 -13.77 3.66 18.06
CA GLY A 55 -14.87 3.51 17.08
C GLY A 55 -14.47 3.94 15.65
N LEU A 56 -13.16 4.03 15.39
CA LEU A 56 -12.57 4.53 14.16
C LEU A 56 -12.42 3.37 13.16
N TYR A 57 -12.82 3.61 11.92
CA TYR A 57 -12.83 2.59 10.87
C TYR A 57 -11.42 2.02 10.65
N GLU A 58 -11.27 0.70 10.74
CA GLU A 58 -9.98 0.01 10.82
C GLU A 58 -9.12 0.19 9.56
N ILE A 59 -9.74 0.59 8.44
CA ILE A 59 -9.01 0.94 7.21
C ILE A 59 -8.06 2.09 7.43
N ILE A 60 -8.46 3.14 8.15
CA ILE A 60 -7.69 4.38 8.26
C ILE A 60 -6.32 4.12 8.91
N PRO A 61 -6.23 3.54 10.12
CA PRO A 61 -4.93 3.23 10.72
C PRO A 61 -4.17 2.20 9.87
N GLY A 62 -4.84 1.16 9.37
CA GLY A 62 -4.21 0.15 8.52
C GLY A 62 -3.54 0.73 7.28
N PHE A 63 -4.21 1.66 6.61
CA PHE A 63 -3.72 2.38 5.43
C PHE A 63 -2.51 3.25 5.76
N ILE A 64 -2.55 3.99 6.87
CA ILE A 64 -1.45 4.86 7.30
C ILE A 64 -0.21 4.03 7.65
N PHE A 65 -0.37 3.00 8.48
CA PHE A 65 0.75 2.15 8.89
C PHE A 65 1.31 1.35 7.70
N ALA A 66 0.47 0.86 6.79
CA ALA A 66 0.92 0.24 5.55
C ALA A 66 1.72 1.22 4.68
N THR A 67 1.24 2.45 4.49
CA THR A 67 1.96 3.49 3.72
C THR A 67 3.34 3.77 4.31
N ILE A 68 3.42 3.96 5.63
CA ILE A 68 4.68 4.17 6.34
C ILE A 68 5.60 2.96 6.17
N GLY A 69 5.05 1.75 6.30
CA GLY A 69 5.77 0.50 6.06
C GLY A 69 6.37 0.44 4.66
N ILE A 70 5.60 0.75 3.62
CA ILE A 70 6.07 0.75 2.23
C ILE A 70 7.22 1.74 2.07
N PHE A 71 7.07 2.95 2.62
CA PHE A 71 8.06 4.00 2.48
C PHE A 71 9.37 3.64 3.19
N VAL A 72 9.29 3.22 4.45
CA VAL A 72 10.44 2.83 5.27
C VAL A 72 11.16 1.64 4.65
N PHE A 73 10.45 0.55 4.32
CA PHE A 73 11.09 -0.65 3.79
C PHE A 73 11.57 -0.49 2.33
N SER A 74 10.98 0.43 1.56
CA SER A 74 11.51 0.76 0.23
C SER A 74 12.77 1.62 0.28
N MET A 75 12.94 2.44 1.32
CA MET A 75 14.16 3.25 1.50
C MET A 75 15.29 2.50 2.21
N VAL A 76 14.96 1.70 3.23
CA VAL A 76 15.94 0.91 4.00
C VAL A 76 16.39 -0.34 3.22
N GLY A 77 15.51 -0.86 2.35
CA GLY A 77 15.79 -2.03 1.52
C GLY A 77 16.67 -1.74 0.30
N ASN A 78 16.85 -2.78 -0.53
CA ASN A 78 17.54 -2.64 -1.80
C ASN A 78 16.80 -1.66 -2.72
N ARG A 79 17.56 -0.81 -3.42
CA ARG A 79 17.01 0.11 -4.41
C ARG A 79 16.17 -0.63 -5.46
N PRO A 80 15.15 0.02 -6.06
CA PRO A 80 14.37 -0.56 -7.16
C PRO A 80 15.31 -1.03 -8.27
N THR A 81 15.07 -2.23 -8.80
CA THR A 81 15.85 -2.76 -9.91
C THR A 81 15.69 -1.87 -11.15
N GLU A 82 16.70 -1.79 -12.02
CA GLU A 82 16.59 -1.04 -13.29
C GLU A 82 15.36 -1.44 -14.12
N LYS A 83 14.97 -2.73 -14.10
CA LYS A 83 13.74 -3.20 -14.75
C LYS A 83 12.47 -2.56 -14.18
N MET A 84 12.43 -2.28 -12.88
CA MET A 84 11.27 -1.64 -12.25
C MET A 84 11.21 -0.15 -12.64
N LEU A 85 12.36 0.53 -12.61
CA LEU A 85 12.47 1.92 -13.04
C LEU A 85 12.13 2.08 -14.52
N SER A 86 12.62 1.17 -15.38
CA SER A 86 12.32 1.23 -16.81
C SER A 86 10.83 1.00 -17.08
N ARG A 87 10.18 0.07 -16.38
CA ARG A 87 8.72 -0.14 -16.48
C ARG A 87 7.93 1.10 -16.05
N PHE A 88 8.32 1.72 -14.93
CA PHE A 88 7.68 2.95 -14.47
C PHE A 88 7.84 4.08 -15.50
N ASN A 89 9.05 4.27 -16.02
CA ASN A 89 9.34 5.28 -17.04
C ASN A 89 8.61 5.03 -18.37
N THR A 90 8.44 3.76 -18.78
CA THR A 90 7.64 3.41 -19.96
C THR A 90 6.18 3.77 -19.76
N ALA A 91 5.59 3.42 -18.61
CA ALA A 91 4.20 3.76 -18.30
C ALA A 91 3.97 5.27 -18.25
N GLU A 92 4.90 6.03 -17.66
CA GLU A 92 4.85 7.49 -17.63
C GLU A 92 4.91 8.09 -19.05
N LYS A 93 5.81 7.58 -19.91
CA LYS A 93 5.91 8.02 -21.31
C LYS A 93 4.62 7.76 -22.10
N GLU A 94 4.03 6.58 -21.95
CA GLU A 94 2.74 6.24 -22.57
C GLU A 94 1.63 7.19 -22.09
N PHE A 95 1.55 7.46 -20.78
CA PHE A 95 0.58 8.39 -20.22
C PHE A 95 0.71 9.81 -20.78
N GLN A 96 1.94 10.32 -20.94
CA GLN A 96 2.17 11.63 -21.56
C GLN A 96 1.82 11.64 -23.05
N SER A 97 2.10 10.56 -23.79
CA SER A 97 1.80 10.48 -25.22
C SER A 97 0.31 10.48 -25.57
N VAL A 98 -0.56 10.10 -24.63
CA VAL A 98 -2.02 10.14 -24.77
C VAL A 98 -2.59 11.52 -24.41
N LYS A 99 -1.81 12.34 -23.69
CA LYS A 99 -2.23 13.66 -23.21
C LYS A 99 -1.95 14.77 -24.23
N GLU A 100 -1.04 14.54 -25.17
CA GLU A 100 -0.79 15.39 -26.37
C GLU A 100 -1.75 15.05 -27.51
#